data_AF-A0AAV6D184-F1
#
_entry.id   AF-A0AAV6D184-F1
#
_cell.length_a   1.000
_cell.length_b   1.000
_cell.length_c   1.000
_cell.angle_alpha   90.00
_cell.angle_beta   90.00
_cell.angle_gamma   90.00
#
_symmetry.space_group_name_H-M   'P 1'
#
loop_
_entity.id
_entity.type
_entity.pdbx_description
1 polymer ?
#
loop_
_entity_poly.entity_id
_entity_poly.type
_entity_poly.pdbx_seq_one_letter_code
_entity_poly.pdbx_strand_id
1 'polypeptide(L)'
;MLSSNDLAQRLGISRATVLRAVARGLLKPALVTPGGHRRFLSEDVHGLEGNLAIDALIGSSEAARLLGVSQQTLNRAVRNGSVRAAVVTPGGHRRFTSSDIAESRREAVNGGGAG
;
A
#
# COMPACT_ATOMS: atom_id res chain seq x y z
N MET A 1 -4.32 -22.79 -9.04
CA MET A 1 -4.54 -21.90 -7.87
C MET A 1 -3.24 -21.20 -7.54
N LEU A 2 -3.30 -19.92 -7.15
CA LEU A 2 -2.14 -19.10 -6.79
C LEU A 2 -1.83 -19.24 -5.30
N SER A 3 -0.54 -19.26 -4.94
CA SER A 3 -0.11 -19.05 -3.55
C SER A 3 -0.21 -17.57 -3.16
N SER A 4 -0.08 -17.27 -1.85
CA SER A 4 0.06 -15.88 -1.40
C SER A 4 1.28 -15.17 -2.01
N ASN A 5 2.36 -15.89 -2.38
CA ASN A 5 3.52 -15.29 -3.03
C ASN A 5 3.25 -15.01 -4.51
N ASP A 6 2.68 -15.97 -5.23
CA ASP A 6 2.37 -15.80 -6.66
C ASP A 6 1.35 -14.66 -6.84
N LEU A 7 0.36 -14.58 -5.94
CA LEU A 7 -0.61 -13.50 -5.93
C LEU A 7 0.05 -12.15 -5.63
N ALA A 8 0.97 -12.10 -4.66
CA ALA A 8 1.70 -10.88 -4.32
C ALA A 8 2.53 -10.38 -5.52
N GLN A 9 3.24 -11.29 -6.18
CA GLN A 9 4.04 -10.96 -7.37
C GLN A 9 3.15 -10.46 -8.52
N ARG A 10 2.03 -11.13 -8.77
CA ARG A 10 1.07 -10.74 -9.81
C ARG A 10 0.45 -9.37 -9.55
N LEU A 11 0.12 -9.06 -8.30
CA LEU A 11 -0.46 -7.78 -7.89
C LEU A 11 0.59 -6.67 -7.68
N GLY A 12 1.89 -6.98 -7.79
CA GLY A 12 2.96 -6.01 -7.51
C GLY A 12 3.03 -5.55 -6.05
N ILE A 13 2.55 -6.34 -5.09
CA ILE A 13 2.50 -6.00 -3.66
C ILE A 13 3.31 -6.99 -2.82
N SER A 14 3.55 -6.67 -1.54
CA SER A 14 4.18 -7.62 -0.62
C SER A 14 3.23 -8.76 -0.23
N ARG A 15 3.80 -9.95 0.04
CA ARG A 15 3.07 -11.09 0.66
C ARG A 15 2.36 -10.68 1.95
N ALA A 16 2.99 -9.83 2.77
CA ALA A 16 2.39 -9.34 4.00
C ALA A 16 1.12 -8.50 3.74
N THR A 17 1.09 -7.73 2.65
CA THR A 17 -0.10 -6.99 2.21
C THR A 17 -1.23 -7.94 1.85
N VAL A 18 -0.94 -9.01 1.09
CA VAL A 18 -1.93 -10.07 0.78
C VAL A 18 -2.51 -10.68 2.05
N LEU A 19 -1.66 -11.07 3.02
CA LEU A 19 -2.12 -11.68 4.26
C LEU A 19 -2.97 -10.72 5.11
N ARG A 20 -2.62 -9.42 5.15
CA ARG A 20 -3.43 -8.40 5.83
C ARG A 20 -4.77 -8.18 5.14
N ALA A 21 -4.80 -8.15 3.81
CA ALA A 21 -6.04 -8.04 3.06
C ALA A 21 -6.98 -9.22 3.35
N VAL A 22 -6.42 -10.43 3.48
CA VAL A 22 -7.19 -11.61 3.91
C VAL A 22 -7.69 -11.48 5.35
N ALA A 23 -6.84 -11.07 6.28
CA ALA A 23 -7.23 -10.88 7.68
C ALA A 23 -8.33 -9.82 7.87
N ARG A 24 -8.42 -8.86 6.94
CA ARG A 24 -9.44 -7.81 6.90
C ARG A 24 -10.69 -8.20 6.08
N GLY A 25 -10.71 -9.38 5.46
CA GLY A 25 -11.82 -9.85 4.62
C GLY A 25 -11.89 -9.20 3.22
N LEU A 26 -10.91 -8.38 2.85
CA LEU A 26 -10.83 -7.72 1.53
C LEU A 26 -10.42 -8.68 0.42
N LEU A 27 -9.70 -9.75 0.79
CA LEU A 27 -9.29 -10.83 -0.10
C LEU A 27 -9.76 -12.15 0.53
N LYS A 28 -10.48 -12.96 -0.23
CA LYS A 28 -10.95 -14.26 0.27
C LYS A 28 -10.16 -15.36 -0.43
N PRO A 29 -9.41 -16.20 0.31
CA PRO A 29 -8.82 -17.39 -0.28
C PRO A 29 -9.92 -18.41 -0.60
N ALA A 30 -9.84 -19.02 -1.76
CA ALA A 30 -10.73 -20.12 -2.14
C ALA A 30 -10.46 -21.39 -1.32
N LEU A 31 -9.22 -21.56 -0.82
CA LEU A 31 -8.84 -22.67 0.04
C LEU A 31 -7.78 -22.24 1.06
N VAL A 32 -7.93 -22.73 2.29
CA VAL A 32 -6.88 -22.71 3.31
C VAL A 32 -6.46 -24.15 3.58
N THR A 33 -5.19 -24.47 3.37
CA THR A 33 -4.67 -25.82 3.63
C THR A 33 -4.58 -26.10 5.13
N PRO A 34 -4.47 -27.37 5.58
CA PRO A 34 -4.29 -27.69 7.00
C PRO A 34 -3.08 -26.99 7.65
N GLY A 35 -2.02 -26.72 6.88
CA GLY A 35 -0.86 -25.93 7.31
C GLY A 35 -1.06 -24.40 7.30
N GLY A 36 -2.29 -23.91 7.06
CA GLY A 36 -2.62 -22.48 7.05
C GLY A 36 -2.23 -21.72 5.78
N HIS A 37 -1.79 -22.42 4.72
CA HIS A 37 -1.46 -21.78 3.46
C HIS A 37 -2.73 -21.42 2.69
N ARG A 38 -2.77 -20.20 2.18
CA ARG A 38 -3.92 -19.65 1.45
C ARG A 38 -3.72 -19.85 -0.05
N ARG A 39 -4.76 -20.34 -0.72
CA ARG A 39 -4.81 -20.55 -2.17
C ARG A 39 -5.93 -19.69 -2.76
N PHE A 40 -5.61 -19.03 -3.86
CA PHE A 40 -6.53 -18.10 -4.54
C PHE A 40 -6.81 -18.62 -5.95
N LEU A 41 -8.04 -18.43 -6.43
CA LEU A 41 -8.34 -18.68 -7.83
C LEU A 41 -7.89 -17.49 -8.66
N SER A 42 -7.35 -17.77 -9.85
CA SER A 42 -6.83 -16.72 -10.74
C SER A 42 -7.94 -15.81 -11.25
N GLU A 43 -9.16 -16.31 -11.37
CA GLU A 43 -10.37 -15.57 -11.78
C GLU A 43 -10.87 -14.61 -10.70
N ASP A 44 -10.88 -15.03 -9.43
CA ASP A 44 -11.28 -14.18 -8.29
C ASP A 44 -10.35 -12.98 -8.09
N VAL A 45 -9.10 -13.10 -8.54
CA VAL A 45 -8.08 -12.05 -8.42
C VAL A 45 -7.90 -11.23 -9.70
N HIS A 46 -8.60 -11.61 -10.77
CA HIS A 46 -8.58 -10.88 -12.02
C HIS A 46 -9.29 -9.52 -11.82
N GLY A 47 -8.61 -8.41 -12.13
CA GLY A 47 -9.12 -7.05 -11.90
C GLY A 47 -8.77 -6.42 -10.54
N LEU A 48 -8.20 -7.18 -9.59
CA LEU A 48 -7.67 -6.63 -8.33
C LEU A 48 -6.32 -5.91 -8.52
N GLU A 49 -5.67 -6.11 -9.68
CA GLU A 49 -4.39 -5.49 -10.09
C GLU A 49 -4.45 -3.95 -10.09
N GLY A 50 -5.65 -3.35 -10.22
CA GLY A 50 -5.87 -1.90 -10.08
C GLY A 50 -6.52 -1.47 -8.75
N ASN A 51 -7.38 -2.28 -8.16
CA ASN A 51 -8.22 -1.89 -7.02
C ASN A 51 -7.55 -2.06 -5.65
N LEU A 52 -6.65 -3.04 -5.45
CA LEU A 52 -5.95 -3.20 -4.17
C LEU A 52 -4.87 -2.12 -3.95
N ALA A 53 -4.40 -1.49 -5.02
CA ALA A 53 -3.45 -0.40 -4.95
C ALA A 53 -4.06 0.89 -4.38
N ILE A 54 -5.39 1.07 -4.46
CA ILE A 54 -6.06 2.33 -4.11
C ILE A 54 -6.55 2.35 -2.66
N ASP A 55 -6.87 1.20 -2.07
CA ASP A 55 -7.51 1.15 -0.74
C ASP A 55 -6.64 0.57 0.40
N ALA A 56 -5.44 0.09 0.07
CA ALA A 56 -4.51 -0.43 1.06
C ALA A 56 -3.67 0.70 1.67
N LEU A 57 -4.23 1.41 2.65
CA LEU A 57 -3.52 2.34 3.53
C LEU A 57 -2.09 1.86 3.88
N ILE A 58 -1.08 2.49 3.28
CA ILE A 58 0.33 2.14 3.47
C ILE A 58 0.92 2.89 4.68
N GLY A 59 1.92 2.30 5.33
CA GLY A 59 2.61 2.96 6.46
C GLY A 59 3.67 3.95 6.01
N SER A 60 4.15 4.79 6.93
CA SER A 60 5.18 5.81 6.66
C SER A 60 6.45 5.29 6.00
N SER A 61 6.95 4.10 6.37
CA SER A 61 8.17 3.55 5.75
C SER A 61 7.97 3.22 4.28
N GLU A 62 6.82 2.63 3.92
CA GLU A 62 6.49 2.28 2.54
C GLU A 62 6.20 3.54 1.71
N ALA A 63 5.45 4.48 2.27
CA ALA A 63 5.20 5.78 1.66
C ALA A 63 6.50 6.54 1.34
N ALA A 64 7.46 6.54 2.27
CA ALA A 64 8.75 7.20 2.07
C ALA A 64 9.56 6.55 0.95
N ARG A 65 9.53 5.21 0.86
CA ARG A 65 10.17 4.44 -0.21
C ARG A 65 9.60 4.80 -1.58
N LEU A 66 8.28 4.93 -1.69
CA LEU A 66 7.60 5.31 -2.94
C LEU A 66 7.90 6.75 -3.37
N LEU A 67 8.12 7.65 -2.41
CA LEU A 67 8.55 9.03 -2.67
C LEU A 67 10.05 9.16 -2.94
N GLY A 68 10.84 8.11 -2.73
CA GLY A 68 12.30 8.17 -2.86
C GLY A 68 12.98 9.00 -1.77
N VAL A 69 12.35 9.15 -0.59
CA VAL A 69 12.87 9.95 0.53
C VAL A 69 13.04 9.12 1.79
N SER A 70 13.75 9.68 2.78
CA SER A 70 13.81 9.07 4.10
C SER A 70 12.44 9.15 4.81
N GLN A 71 12.14 8.19 5.68
CA GLN A 71 10.94 8.23 6.52
C GLN A 71 10.89 9.50 7.41
N GLN A 72 12.05 10.03 7.81
CA GLN A 72 12.14 11.27 8.56
C GLN A 72 11.74 12.49 7.72
N THR A 73 12.15 12.53 6.45
CA THR A 73 11.74 13.54 5.47
C THR A 73 10.24 13.52 5.26
N LEU A 74 9.66 12.33 5.04
CA LEU A 74 8.20 12.17 4.96
C LEU A 74 7.50 12.66 6.22
N ASN A 75 7.99 12.29 7.41
CA ASN A 75 7.37 12.73 8.66
C ASN A 75 7.41 14.24 8.84
N ARG A 76 8.49 14.92 8.39
CA ARG A 76 8.55 16.39 8.35
C ARG A 76 7.54 16.96 7.35
N ALA A 77 7.46 16.37 6.16
CA ALA A 77 6.52 16.74 5.10
C ALA A 77 5.04 16.57 5.52
N VAL A 78 4.74 15.65 6.44
CA VAL A 78 3.39 15.57 7.01
C VAL A 78 3.18 16.63 8.09
N ARG A 79 4.20 16.93 8.90
CA ARG A 79 4.11 17.93 9.96
C ARG A 79 3.95 19.36 9.44
N ASN A 80 4.60 19.68 8.32
CA ASN A 80 4.49 21.00 7.67
C ASN A 80 3.29 21.10 6.70
N GLY A 81 2.53 20.02 6.51
CA GLY A 81 1.33 19.99 5.68
C GLY A 81 1.56 19.72 4.19
N SER A 82 2.81 19.51 3.74
CA SER A 82 3.14 19.22 2.34
C SER A 82 2.73 17.83 1.87
N VAL A 83 2.48 16.90 2.80
CA VAL A 83 1.93 15.57 2.53
C VAL A 83 0.79 15.31 3.50
N ARG A 84 -0.39 14.93 3.00
CA ARG A 84 -1.50 14.48 3.86
C ARG A 84 -1.46 12.97 4.04
N ALA A 85 -1.67 12.55 5.29
CA ALA A 85 -1.98 11.17 5.60
C ALA A 85 -3.51 11.00 5.55
N ALA A 86 -3.98 9.96 4.88
CA ALA A 86 -5.40 9.61 4.84
C ALA A 86 -5.95 9.20 6.22
N VAL A 87 -5.17 8.50 7.06
CA VAL A 87 -5.59 8.11 8.41
C VAL A 87 -4.44 8.25 9.41
N VAL A 88 -4.75 8.71 10.62
CA VAL A 88 -3.87 8.60 11.78
C VAL A 88 -4.49 7.63 12.77
N THR A 89 -3.79 6.54 13.08
CA THR A 89 -4.27 5.57 14.09
C THR A 89 -4.23 6.18 15.49
N PRO A 90 -4.97 5.65 16.49
CA PRO A 90 -4.92 6.13 17.88
C PRO A 90 -3.50 6.19 18.48
N GLY A 91 -2.60 5.28 18.08
CA GLY A 91 -1.18 5.28 18.47
C GLY A 91 -0.29 6.26 17.68
N GLY A 92 -0.86 7.17 16.88
CA GLY A 92 -0.12 8.20 16.14
C GLY A 92 0.53 7.76 14.82
N HIS A 93 0.39 6.49 14.43
CA HIS A 93 0.89 6.01 13.13
C HIS A 93 0.08 6.56 11.98
N ARG A 94 0.79 7.12 10.98
CA ARG A 94 0.20 7.69 9.78
C ARG A 94 0.03 6.62 8.71
N ARG A 95 -1.06 6.73 7.97
CA ARG A 95 -1.44 5.88 6.86
C ARG A 95 -1.72 6.74 5.64
N PHE A 96 -1.22 6.31 4.50
CA PHE A 96 -1.28 7.05 3.24
C PHE A 96 -2.01 6.20 2.20
N THR A 97 -2.74 6.83 1.29
CA THR A 97 -3.15 6.18 0.05
C THR A 97 -2.02 6.25 -0.97
N SER A 98 -2.05 5.39 -1.98
CA SER A 98 -1.14 5.52 -3.13
C SER A 98 -1.35 6.82 -3.89
N SER A 99 -2.59 7.33 -3.94
CA SER A 99 -2.94 8.62 -4.54
C SER A 99 -2.29 9.80 -3.82
N ASP A 100 -2.31 9.82 -2.48
CA ASP A 100 -1.65 10.87 -1.65
C ASP A 100 -0.16 10.98 -2.02
N ILE A 101 0.47 9.83 -2.23
CA ILE A 101 1.88 9.73 -2.58
C ILE A 101 2.16 10.16 -4.01
N ALA A 102 1.31 9.75 -4.96
CA ALA A 102 1.43 10.14 -6.36
C ALA A 102 1.18 11.64 -6.60
N GLU A 103 0.28 12.26 -5.83
CA GLU A 103 0.04 13.70 -5.84
C GLU A 103 1.25 14.47 -5.31
N SER A 104 1.77 14.09 -4.13
CA SER A 104 2.93 14.77 -3.55
C SER A 104 4.20 14.64 -4.42
N ARG A 105 4.38 13.51 -5.13
CA ARG A 105 5.45 13.36 -6.12
C ARG A 105 5.29 14.34 -7.29
N ARG A 106 4.07 14.58 -7.77
CA ARG A 106 3.80 15.52 -8.85
C ARG A 106 4.04 16.96 -8.42
N GLU A 107 3.64 17.33 -7.21
CA GLU A 107 3.92 18.66 -6.65
C GLU A 107 5.43 18.90 -6.49
N ALA A 108 6.20 17.89 -6.06
CA ALA A 108 7.65 17.99 -5.98
C ALA A 108 8.33 18.19 -7.35
N VAL A 109 7.79 17.57 -8.40
CA VAL A 109 8.29 17.73 -9.78
C VAL A 109 7.87 19.07 -10.39
N ASN A 110 6.64 19.52 -10.13
CA ASN A 110 6.10 20.77 -10.67
C ASN A 110 6.58 22.03 -9.92
N GLY A 111 6.99 21.89 -8.66
CA GLY A 111 7.50 22.99 -7.82
C GLY A 111 9.00 23.27 -7.95
N GLY A 112 9.74 22.49 -8.75
CA GLY A 112 11.20 22.61 -8.94
C GLY A 112 11.66 23.71 -9.90
N GLY A 113 10.84 24.74 -10.12
CA GLY A 113 11.10 25.83 -11.06
C GLY A 113 10.88 27.22 -10.44
N ALA A 114 11.55 27.52 -9.33
CA ALA A 114 11.85 28.89 -8.88
C ALA A 114 12.73 28.83 -7.62
N GLY A 115 13.96 29.34 -7.71
CA GLY A 115 14.88 29.49 -6.57
C GLY A 115 16.31 29.22 -6.95
#